data_AF-A0A9E7HNS3-F1
#
_entry.id   AF-A0A9E7HNS3-F1
#
_cell.length_a   1.000
_cell.length_b   1.000
_cell.length_c   1.000
_cell.angle_alpha   90.00
_cell.angle_beta   90.00
_cell.angle_gamma   90.00
#
_symmetry.space_group_name_H-M   'P 1'
#
loop_
_entity.id
_entity.type
_entity.pdbx_description
1 polymer ?
#
loop_
_entity_poly.entity_id
_entity_poly.type
_entity_poly.pdbx_seq_one_letter_code
_entity_poly.pdbx_strand_id
1 'polypeptide(L)'
;MRTATHHPLITAPCNLWPGPRPTSSPVLPSGSRRPRRGALVVRAAVVVEQEAKTKISLVRIGTRGSPLALAQAYETRDKLMASHSELAEEGAIDIVIIKTTGDKVLDQPLADIGGKGLFTKEIDEALLEGRIDIAVHSMKDVPTYLPAGTILPCNLPREDVRDAFICLTVKSLAELPAGSVIGTASLRRQSQILYRYPSLKVVNFRGNVQTRLKKLNEGEVQATLLALAGLKRLNMTENVTAILSVEEMLPAIAQGAIGIACRSNDDKMATYIASLNHDDTRLAVACERAFLETLDGSCRTPIAGYAHRDSDGNCVLRCLVASPDGTRVLETSRKGLYALDDMVAMGKDAGKELLSKAGPARYESSQHLENFLAVFVDFCDRENQKEKSTKAGRDRLRGGLQDVTSLPWKLCKVHHGQWLPRSACCA
;
A
#
# COMPACT_ATOMS: atom_id res chain seq x y z
N MET A 1 41.30 52.81 -0.49
CA MET A 1 40.94 52.16 0.79
C MET A 1 40.60 50.71 0.46
N ARG A 2 41.52 49.72 0.54
CA ARG A 2 41.94 48.95 1.75
C ARG A 2 40.70 48.60 2.62
N THR A 3 40.31 47.35 2.88
CA THR A 3 41.09 46.13 3.16
C THR A 3 40.31 44.84 2.88
N ALA A 4 41.04 43.81 2.49
CA ALA A 4 40.67 42.40 2.43
C ALA A 4 40.74 41.71 3.80
N THR A 5 40.07 40.56 3.94
CA THR A 5 40.47 39.49 4.88
C THR A 5 40.41 38.13 4.18
N HIS A 6 41.49 37.37 4.37
CA HIS A 6 41.83 36.07 3.80
C HIS A 6 41.39 34.92 4.71
N HIS A 7 41.14 33.73 4.14
CA HIS A 7 41.73 32.48 4.65
C HIS A 7 41.84 31.41 3.53
N PRO A 8 42.83 30.49 3.60
CA PRO A 8 43.42 29.87 2.42
C PRO A 8 43.07 28.38 2.22
N LEU A 9 43.21 27.96 0.97
CA LEU A 9 43.28 26.58 0.49
C LEU A 9 44.60 25.93 0.92
N ILE A 10 44.54 24.70 1.45
CA ILE A 10 45.71 23.84 1.63
C ILE A 10 45.45 22.50 0.91
N THR A 11 46.33 22.26 -0.04
CA THR A 11 46.60 21.04 -0.80
C THR A 11 47.20 19.94 0.08
N ALA A 12 46.76 18.69 -0.09
CA ALA A 12 47.39 17.52 0.53
C ALA A 12 48.30 16.79 -0.49
N PRO A 13 49.55 16.45 -0.12
CA PRO A 13 50.33 15.45 -0.84
C PRO A 13 50.48 14.13 -0.07
N CYS A 14 50.56 13.05 -0.84
CA CYS A 14 51.01 11.71 -0.46
C CYS A 14 52.31 11.73 0.36
N ASN A 15 52.39 10.90 1.39
CA ASN A 15 53.66 10.46 1.96
C ASN A 15 53.70 8.93 2.10
N LEU A 16 54.59 8.34 1.30
CA LEU A 16 55.25 7.05 1.48
C LEU A 16 56.49 7.27 2.36
N TRP A 17 56.77 6.38 3.32
CA TRP A 17 58.14 6.12 3.75
C TRP A 17 58.28 4.67 4.26
N PRO A 18 59.45 4.00 4.08
CA PRO A 18 59.61 2.54 4.15
C PRO A 18 60.46 2.04 5.34
N GLY A 19 60.57 0.71 5.45
CA GLY A 19 61.68 -0.04 6.09
C GLY A 19 61.23 -1.31 6.84
N PRO A 20 62.12 -2.26 7.19
CA PRO A 20 63.23 -2.85 6.42
C PRO A 20 63.24 -4.41 6.45
N ARG A 21 64.12 -5.03 5.65
CA ARG A 21 64.65 -6.43 5.75
C ARG A 21 66.18 -6.32 6.04
N PRO A 22 66.99 -7.37 6.28
CA PRO A 22 66.77 -8.81 6.61
C PRO A 22 67.65 -9.33 7.79
N THR A 23 67.61 -10.66 8.05
CA THR A 23 68.62 -11.63 8.60
C THR A 23 67.92 -12.62 9.54
N SER A 24 68.29 -13.86 9.83
CA SER A 24 69.23 -14.89 9.37
C SER A 24 68.81 -16.20 10.09
N SER A 25 69.06 -17.38 9.49
CA SER A 25 68.75 -18.73 10.01
C SER A 25 69.36 -19.07 11.38
N PRO A 26 68.83 -20.09 12.09
CA PRO A 26 69.64 -21.30 12.35
C PRO A 26 68.84 -22.61 12.20
N VAL A 27 69.35 -23.61 11.48
CA VAL A 27 70.14 -24.79 11.95
C VAL A 27 69.35 -25.77 12.84
N LEU A 28 69.07 -26.94 12.26
CA LEU A 28 68.62 -28.17 12.93
C LEU A 28 69.78 -28.83 13.70
N PRO A 29 69.47 -29.59 14.76
CA PRO A 29 70.16 -30.86 14.94
C PRO A 29 69.21 -32.04 15.05
N SER A 30 69.63 -33.12 14.38
CA SER A 30 69.15 -34.48 14.49
C SER A 30 69.48 -35.09 15.86
N GLY A 31 68.57 -35.91 16.39
CA GLY A 31 68.81 -36.64 17.64
C GLY A 31 67.68 -37.59 17.99
N SER A 32 67.77 -38.83 17.50
CA SER A 32 66.90 -39.95 17.84
C SER A 32 67.11 -40.42 19.29
N ARG A 33 66.04 -40.60 20.09
CA ARG A 33 65.99 -41.61 21.18
C ARG A 33 64.54 -41.99 21.56
N ARG A 34 64.38 -43.28 21.84
CA ARG A 34 63.16 -44.12 22.00
C ARG A 34 62.24 -43.77 23.19
N PRO A 35 60.99 -44.27 23.22
CA PRO A 35 59.93 -43.79 24.11
C PRO A 35 59.97 -44.43 25.50
N ARG A 36 59.58 -43.68 26.54
CA ARG A 36 59.20 -44.22 27.85
C ARG A 36 57.68 -44.15 28.02
N ARG A 37 57.10 -45.30 28.39
CA ARG A 37 55.68 -45.49 28.76
C ARG A 37 55.43 -45.00 30.20
N GLY A 38 54.20 -44.52 30.43
CA GLY A 38 53.57 -44.32 31.74
C GLY A 38 53.57 -42.85 32.19
N ALA A 39 52.47 -42.20 32.56
CA ALA A 39 51.16 -42.69 33.00
C ALA A 39 50.04 -41.82 32.40
N LEU A 40 48.92 -42.46 32.05
CA LEU A 40 47.70 -41.79 31.59
C LEU A 40 47.04 -41.11 32.80
N VAL A 41 47.16 -39.80 32.93
CA VAL A 41 46.30 -39.03 33.83
C VAL A 41 44.98 -38.84 33.10
N VAL A 42 43.98 -39.66 33.45
CA VAL A 42 42.60 -39.46 33.01
C VAL A 42 42.09 -38.20 33.71
N ARG A 43 42.20 -37.05 33.05
CA ARG A 43 41.39 -35.89 33.41
C ARG A 43 39.96 -36.21 32.97
N ALA A 44 39.09 -36.42 33.95
CA ALA A 44 37.66 -36.38 33.71
C ALA A 44 37.30 -34.98 33.20
N ALA A 45 37.15 -34.84 31.89
CA ALA A 45 36.50 -33.68 31.32
C ALA A 45 35.02 -33.83 31.60
N VAL A 46 34.51 -33.08 32.59
CA VAL A 46 33.08 -32.86 32.72
C VAL A 46 32.68 -32.04 31.49
N VAL A 47 32.13 -32.72 30.49
CA VAL A 47 31.39 -32.06 29.43
C VAL A 47 30.13 -31.55 30.11
N VAL A 48 30.12 -30.26 30.44
CA VAL A 48 28.88 -29.56 30.75
C VAL A 48 28.16 -29.47 29.41
N GLU A 49 27.27 -30.43 29.14
CA GLU A 49 26.23 -30.22 28.13
C GLU A 49 25.45 -28.98 28.60
N GLN A 50 25.73 -27.84 27.96
CA GLN A 50 24.82 -26.72 28.00
C GLN A 50 23.55 -27.21 27.29
N GLU A 51 22.58 -27.66 28.09
CA GLU A 51 21.20 -27.73 27.66
C GLU A 51 20.86 -26.35 27.08
N ALA A 52 20.77 -26.29 25.75
CA ALA A 52 20.22 -25.14 25.07
C ALA A 52 18.74 -25.06 25.47
N LYS A 53 18.47 -24.42 26.62
CA LYS A 53 17.13 -23.98 27.00
C LYS A 53 16.60 -23.24 25.78
N THR A 54 15.60 -23.82 25.12
CA THR A 54 14.88 -23.17 24.05
C THR A 54 14.26 -21.93 24.69
N LYS A 55 14.90 -20.77 24.51
CA LYS A 55 14.46 -19.52 25.13
C LYS A 55 13.09 -19.21 24.54
N ILE A 56 12.04 -19.39 25.34
CA ILE A 56 10.68 -19.08 24.93
C ILE A 56 10.63 -17.56 24.73
N SER A 57 10.36 -17.12 23.51
CA SER A 57 10.18 -15.70 23.20
C SER A 57 9.01 -15.13 23.99
N LEU A 58 9.18 -13.94 24.56
CA LEU A 58 8.13 -13.23 25.30
C LEU A 58 7.03 -12.69 24.37
N VAL A 59 7.40 -12.34 23.12
CA VAL A 59 6.51 -11.83 22.08
C VAL A 59 6.88 -12.42 20.72
N ARG A 60 5.92 -13.04 20.04
CA ARG A 60 6.05 -13.49 18.64
C ARG A 60 5.29 -12.54 17.72
N ILE A 61 6.01 -11.86 16.82
CA ILE A 61 5.46 -10.90 15.86
C ILE A 61 5.20 -11.61 14.53
N GLY A 62 3.94 -11.80 14.18
CA GLY A 62 3.55 -12.27 12.85
C GLY A 62 3.63 -11.16 11.82
N THR A 63 4.25 -11.45 10.68
CA THR A 63 4.36 -10.52 9.55
C THR A 63 4.48 -11.26 8.22
N ARG A 64 4.23 -10.56 7.11
CA ARG A 64 4.54 -11.08 5.78
C ARG A 64 6.06 -11.08 5.53
N GLY A 65 6.52 -11.94 4.62
CA GLY A 65 7.94 -12.07 4.30
C GLY A 65 8.50 -11.04 3.32
N SER A 66 7.71 -10.06 2.85
CA SER A 66 8.22 -9.03 1.95
C SER A 66 9.17 -8.06 2.67
N PRO A 67 10.17 -7.48 2.00
CA PRO A 67 11.10 -6.54 2.65
C PRO A 67 10.41 -5.39 3.39
N LEU A 68 9.33 -4.84 2.83
CA LEU A 68 8.56 -3.78 3.49
C LEU A 68 7.85 -4.27 4.75
N ALA A 69 7.24 -5.45 4.71
CA ALA A 69 6.56 -6.03 5.87
C ALA A 69 7.54 -6.38 7.01
N LEU A 70 8.75 -6.84 6.65
CA LEU A 70 9.83 -7.03 7.60
C LEU A 70 10.31 -5.70 8.20
N ALA A 71 10.48 -4.64 7.39
CA ALA A 71 10.82 -3.32 7.89
C ALA A 71 9.79 -2.80 8.91
N GLN A 72 8.50 -3.04 8.67
CA GLN A 72 7.41 -2.68 9.61
C GLN A 72 7.45 -3.51 10.90
N ALA A 73 7.75 -4.80 10.80
CA ALA A 73 7.91 -5.68 11.96
C ALA A 73 9.13 -5.29 12.80
N TYR A 74 10.26 -4.93 12.16
CA TYR A 74 11.43 -4.41 12.85
C TYR A 74 11.18 -3.04 13.48
N GLU A 75 10.49 -2.12 12.80
CA GLU A 75 10.07 -0.84 13.39
C GLU A 75 9.23 -1.05 14.66
N THR A 76 8.33 -2.04 14.63
CA THR A 76 7.52 -2.43 15.80
C THR A 76 8.37 -3.03 16.92
N ARG A 77 9.24 -3.99 16.58
CA ARG A 77 10.17 -4.63 17.53
C ARG A 77 11.03 -3.59 18.23
N ASP A 78 11.65 -2.68 17.49
CA ASP A 78 12.60 -1.71 18.03
C ASP A 78 11.88 -0.75 19.00
N LYS A 79 10.63 -0.36 18.70
CA LYS A 79 9.80 0.43 19.62
C LYS A 79 9.38 -0.35 20.87
N LEU A 80 9.08 -1.64 20.76
CA LEU A 80 8.80 -2.51 21.91
C LEU A 80 10.03 -2.63 22.82
N MET A 81 11.21 -2.91 22.26
CA MET A 81 12.47 -2.98 22.99
C MET A 81 12.81 -1.67 23.70
N ALA A 82 12.52 -0.53 23.06
CA ALA A 82 12.73 0.79 23.66
C ALA A 82 11.75 1.12 24.78
N SER A 83 10.53 0.54 24.75
CA SER A 83 9.48 0.82 25.74
C SER A 83 9.51 -0.15 26.93
N HIS A 84 10.01 -1.37 26.73
CA HIS A 84 9.95 -2.47 27.71
C HIS A 84 11.32 -3.16 27.76
N SER A 85 12.06 -2.95 28.85
CA SER A 85 13.46 -3.36 28.95
C SER A 85 13.65 -4.87 28.90
N GLU A 86 12.69 -5.65 29.40
CA GLU A 86 12.71 -7.11 29.33
C GLU A 86 12.59 -7.65 27.90
N LEU A 87 12.04 -6.85 26.97
CA LEU A 87 11.95 -7.20 25.55
C LEU A 87 13.24 -6.90 24.78
N ALA A 88 14.18 -6.16 25.37
CA ALA A 88 15.48 -5.86 24.76
C ALA A 88 16.48 -7.03 24.83
N GLU A 89 16.20 -8.03 25.69
CA GLU A 89 17.01 -9.23 25.82
C GLU A 89 17.02 -10.07 24.53
N GLU A 90 18.18 -10.64 24.19
CA GLU A 90 18.32 -11.44 22.96
C GLU A 90 17.32 -12.61 22.94
N GLY A 91 16.49 -12.73 21.91
CA GLY A 91 15.46 -13.78 21.80
C GLY A 91 14.17 -13.51 22.59
N ALA A 92 14.01 -12.35 23.24
CA ALA A 92 12.74 -11.98 23.86
C ALA A 92 11.64 -11.68 22.84
N ILE A 93 11.99 -11.18 21.66
CA ILE A 93 11.07 -10.99 20.53
C ILE A 93 11.48 -11.91 19.38
N ASP A 94 10.52 -12.66 18.85
CA ASP A 94 10.68 -13.48 17.65
C ASP A 94 9.86 -12.90 16.48
N ILE A 95 10.42 -12.93 15.26
CA ILE A 95 9.74 -12.49 14.04
C ILE A 95 9.29 -13.72 13.25
N VAL A 96 7.99 -13.96 13.24
CA VAL A 96 7.38 -15.11 12.58
C VAL A 96 6.88 -14.70 11.19
N ILE A 97 7.61 -15.13 10.16
CA ILE A 97 7.23 -14.88 8.77
C ILE A 97 6.10 -15.83 8.37
N ILE A 98 4.99 -15.27 7.90
CA ILE A 98 3.82 -16.01 7.43
C ILE A 98 3.58 -15.69 5.96
N LYS A 99 3.50 -16.73 5.13
CA LYS A 99 3.25 -16.60 3.70
C LYS A 99 1.75 -16.56 3.44
N THR A 100 1.27 -15.46 2.87
CA THR A 100 -0.17 -15.24 2.63
C THR A 100 -0.59 -15.69 1.22
N THR A 101 -1.89 -15.91 1.00
CA THR A 101 -2.42 -16.21 -0.34
C THR A 101 -2.11 -15.08 -1.34
N GLY A 102 -2.15 -13.82 -0.90
CA GLY A 102 -1.77 -12.68 -1.73
C GLY A 102 -0.30 -12.66 -2.17
N ASP A 103 0.58 -13.38 -1.46
CA ASP A 103 1.98 -13.57 -1.87
C ASP A 103 2.15 -14.71 -2.90
N LYS A 104 1.19 -15.63 -2.98
CA LYS A 104 1.23 -16.79 -3.89
C LYS A 104 0.63 -16.46 -5.26
N VAL A 105 -0.43 -15.66 -5.30
CA VAL A 105 -1.19 -15.36 -6.53
C VAL A 105 -0.79 -13.99 -7.10
N LEU A 106 0.19 -13.99 -8.01
CA LEU A 106 0.75 -12.78 -8.62
C LEU A 106 0.32 -12.55 -10.08
N ASP A 107 -0.28 -13.55 -10.71
CA ASP A 107 -0.57 -13.68 -12.14
C ASP A 107 -1.94 -13.15 -12.59
N GLN A 108 -2.83 -12.80 -11.66
CA GLN A 108 -4.17 -12.25 -11.95
C GLN A 108 -4.39 -10.87 -11.31
N PRO A 109 -5.27 -9.98 -11.82
CA PRO A 109 -5.61 -8.70 -11.19
C PRO A 109 -6.22 -8.81 -9.78
N LEU A 110 -6.10 -7.77 -8.93
CA LEU A 110 -6.50 -7.89 -7.50
C LEU A 110 -8.01 -7.92 -7.35
N ALA A 111 -8.70 -7.18 -8.21
CA ALA A 111 -10.16 -7.22 -8.34
C ALA A 111 -10.70 -8.64 -8.59
N ASP A 112 -9.94 -9.47 -9.32
CA ASP A 112 -10.41 -10.76 -9.83
C ASP A 112 -10.15 -11.91 -8.85
N ILE A 113 -9.29 -11.71 -7.85
CA ILE A 113 -9.03 -12.70 -6.80
C ILE A 113 -10.14 -12.57 -5.76
N GLY A 114 -11.08 -13.52 -5.73
CA GLY A 114 -12.16 -13.59 -4.74
C GLY A 114 -11.67 -13.70 -3.28
N GLY A 115 -12.49 -13.25 -2.33
CA GLY A 115 -12.21 -13.28 -0.89
C GLY A 115 -11.69 -11.96 -0.31
N LYS A 116 -12.19 -11.58 0.88
CA LYS A 116 -11.67 -10.44 1.68
C LYS A 116 -10.45 -10.92 2.49
N GLY A 117 -9.42 -10.09 2.65
CA GLY A 117 -8.27 -10.39 3.52
C GLY A 117 -7.11 -11.19 2.90
N LEU A 118 -6.85 -11.07 1.59
CA LEU A 118 -5.79 -11.82 0.89
C LEU A 118 -4.38 -11.71 1.51
N PHE A 119 -4.11 -10.64 2.26
CA PHE A 119 -2.81 -10.39 2.90
C PHE A 119 -2.85 -10.52 4.43
N THR A 120 -4.02 -10.82 5.03
CA THR A 120 -4.16 -10.90 6.49
C THR A 120 -4.64 -12.27 6.97
N LYS A 121 -5.41 -13.01 6.17
CA LYS A 121 -6.09 -14.24 6.60
C LYS A 121 -5.16 -15.23 7.33
N GLU A 122 -4.04 -15.63 6.73
CA GLU A 122 -3.14 -16.62 7.35
C GLU A 122 -2.44 -16.09 8.61
N ILE A 123 -2.31 -14.77 8.74
CA ILE A 123 -1.76 -14.11 9.93
C ILE A 123 -2.83 -14.05 11.02
N ASP A 124 -4.07 -13.73 10.66
CA ASP A 124 -5.21 -13.74 11.57
C ASP A 124 -5.43 -15.14 12.16
N GLU A 125 -5.36 -16.19 11.33
CA GLU A 125 -5.41 -17.59 11.76
C GLU A 125 -4.26 -17.92 12.72
N ALA A 126 -3.03 -17.48 12.42
CA ALA A 126 -1.88 -17.68 13.31
C ALA A 126 -2.04 -17.00 14.67
N LEU A 127 -2.67 -15.82 14.69
CA LEU A 127 -2.93 -15.07 15.90
C LEU A 127 -3.97 -15.77 16.77
N LEU A 128 -5.06 -16.26 16.15
CA LEU A 128 -6.12 -16.99 16.84
C LEU A 128 -5.65 -18.35 17.36
N GLU A 129 -4.80 -19.05 16.61
CA GLU A 129 -4.21 -20.34 17.00
C GLU A 129 -3.07 -20.21 18.02
N GLY A 130 -2.68 -18.99 18.40
CA GLY A 130 -1.60 -18.78 19.35
C GLY A 130 -0.20 -19.10 18.80
N ARG A 131 -0.04 -19.16 17.47
CA ARG A 131 1.27 -19.32 16.81
C ARG A 131 2.09 -18.02 16.84
N ILE A 132 1.40 -16.88 16.88
CA ILE A 132 1.97 -15.54 17.08
C ILE A 132 1.19 -14.84 18.20
N ASP A 133 1.76 -13.78 18.76
CA ASP A 133 1.14 -13.01 19.86
C ASP A 133 0.61 -11.66 19.40
N ILE A 134 1.32 -11.03 18.46
CA ILE A 134 0.86 -9.82 17.76
C ILE A 134 1.06 -9.97 16.25
N ALA A 135 0.25 -9.26 15.48
CA ALA A 135 0.31 -9.23 14.02
C ALA A 135 0.55 -7.79 13.53
N VAL A 136 1.54 -7.60 12.66
CA VAL A 136 1.93 -6.28 12.15
C VAL A 136 1.51 -6.14 10.69
N HIS A 137 0.77 -5.08 10.38
CA HIS A 137 0.20 -4.84 9.07
C HIS A 137 0.42 -3.41 8.58
N SER A 138 0.52 -3.25 7.26
CA SER A 138 0.17 -1.98 6.61
C SER A 138 -1.35 -1.78 6.71
N MET A 139 -1.82 -0.70 7.34
CA MET A 139 -3.26 -0.56 7.63
C MET A 139 -4.15 -0.54 6.40
N LYS A 140 -3.66 -0.05 5.26
CA LYS A 140 -4.41 -0.05 3.99
C LYS A 140 -4.74 -1.45 3.46
N ASP A 141 -4.03 -2.48 3.94
CA ASP A 141 -4.22 -3.88 3.54
C ASP A 141 -5.11 -4.65 4.53
N VAL A 142 -5.43 -4.05 5.69
CA VAL A 142 -6.30 -4.65 6.70
C VAL A 142 -7.76 -4.47 6.31
N PRO A 143 -8.56 -5.56 6.21
CA PRO A 143 -9.99 -5.45 5.94
C PRO A 143 -10.74 -4.56 6.94
N THR A 144 -11.90 -4.04 6.54
CA THR A 144 -12.77 -3.24 7.42
C THR A 144 -13.29 -4.06 8.59
N TYR A 145 -13.65 -5.31 8.34
CA TYR A 145 -14.00 -6.30 9.36
C TYR A 145 -12.75 -6.98 9.94
N LEU A 146 -12.70 -7.12 11.27
CA LEU A 146 -11.69 -7.90 11.97
C LEU A 146 -12.27 -9.27 12.37
N PRO A 147 -11.51 -10.38 12.23
CA PRO A 147 -11.96 -11.69 12.68
C PRO A 147 -12.37 -11.71 14.16
N ALA A 148 -13.45 -12.43 14.48
CA ALA A 148 -13.88 -12.59 15.86
C ALA A 148 -12.74 -13.15 16.73
N GLY A 149 -12.52 -12.55 17.90
CA GLY A 149 -11.43 -12.91 18.80
C GLY A 149 -10.15 -12.08 18.60
N THR A 150 -10.04 -11.24 17.57
CA THR A 150 -8.92 -10.29 17.39
C THR A 150 -9.35 -8.84 17.61
N ILE A 151 -8.37 -8.00 17.96
CA ILE A 151 -8.52 -6.54 18.06
C ILE A 151 -7.32 -5.85 17.38
N LEU A 152 -7.51 -4.61 16.93
CA LEU A 152 -6.45 -3.78 16.36
C LEU A 152 -6.35 -2.46 17.15
N PRO A 153 -5.82 -2.50 18.38
CA PRO A 153 -5.86 -1.36 19.30
C PRO A 153 -4.74 -0.33 19.04
N CYS A 154 -3.71 -0.68 18.27
CA CYS A 154 -2.51 0.13 18.15
C CYS A 154 -2.20 0.51 16.70
N ASN A 155 -2.01 1.81 16.47
CA ASN A 155 -1.35 2.33 15.28
C ASN A 155 -0.08 3.09 15.64
N LEU A 156 1.02 2.83 14.93
CA LEU A 156 2.24 3.61 15.08
C LEU A 156 2.06 5.04 14.54
N PRO A 157 2.96 6.00 14.88
CA PRO A 157 2.96 7.32 14.26
C PRO A 157 2.91 7.22 12.74
N ARG A 158 1.96 7.95 12.12
CA ARG A 158 1.67 7.83 10.70
C ARG A 158 2.81 8.42 9.88
N GLU A 159 3.25 7.69 8.88
CA GLU A 159 4.18 8.22 7.88
C GLU A 159 3.43 9.03 6.81
N ASP A 160 4.17 9.73 5.96
CA ASP A 160 3.68 10.48 4.82
C ASP A 160 2.71 9.65 3.97
N VAL A 161 1.49 10.18 3.86
CA VAL A 161 0.37 9.50 3.22
C VAL A 161 0.44 9.59 1.70
N ARG A 162 1.29 10.45 1.13
CA ARG A 162 1.29 10.79 -0.29
C ARG A 162 1.79 9.65 -1.18
N ASP A 163 1.35 9.69 -2.43
CA ASP A 163 1.90 8.85 -3.48
C ASP A 163 3.11 9.53 -4.12
N ALA A 164 4.13 8.74 -4.43
CA ALA A 164 5.30 9.13 -5.18
C ALA A 164 5.16 8.70 -6.64
N PHE A 165 5.41 9.65 -7.54
CA PHE A 165 5.61 9.42 -8.96
C PHE A 165 7.05 9.00 -9.23
N ILE A 166 7.21 7.92 -10.00
CA ILE A 166 8.50 7.30 -10.31
C ILE A 166 8.55 7.11 -11.81
N CYS A 167 9.50 7.80 -12.43
CA CYS A 167 9.70 7.85 -13.88
C CYS A 167 11.16 8.18 -14.18
N LEU A 168 11.71 7.56 -15.22
CA LEU A 168 13.11 7.75 -15.63
C LEU A 168 13.29 8.91 -16.62
N THR A 169 12.22 9.34 -17.29
CA THR A 169 12.32 10.23 -18.47
C THR A 169 11.74 11.63 -18.27
N VAL A 170 10.72 11.80 -17.42
CA VAL A 170 10.03 13.08 -17.21
C VAL A 170 9.81 13.33 -15.72
N LYS A 171 9.58 14.59 -15.32
CA LYS A 171 9.54 14.98 -13.90
C LYS A 171 8.16 14.94 -13.26
N SER A 172 7.10 14.86 -14.06
CA SER A 172 5.72 14.87 -13.57
C SER A 172 4.79 14.03 -14.43
N LEU A 173 3.61 13.70 -13.90
CA LEU A 173 2.55 13.03 -14.68
C LEU A 173 2.10 13.88 -15.89
N ALA A 174 2.09 15.21 -15.74
CA ALA A 174 1.67 16.13 -16.80
C ALA A 174 2.63 16.19 -17.99
N GLU A 175 3.89 15.82 -17.79
CA GLU A 175 4.92 15.79 -18.83
C GLU A 175 4.92 14.48 -19.64
N LEU A 176 4.16 13.45 -19.22
CA LEU A 176 4.08 12.20 -19.95
C LEU A 176 3.39 12.41 -21.31
N PRO A 177 4.00 11.97 -22.42
CA PRO A 177 3.35 12.00 -23.73
C PRO A 177 2.02 11.23 -23.73
N ALA A 178 1.06 11.68 -24.54
CA ALA A 178 -0.19 10.96 -24.76
C ALA A 178 0.08 9.49 -25.15
N GLY A 179 -0.69 8.57 -24.57
CA GLY A 179 -0.52 7.13 -24.77
C GLY A 179 0.56 6.47 -23.92
N SER A 180 1.33 7.22 -23.11
CA SER A 180 2.31 6.65 -22.17
C SER A 180 1.65 5.68 -21.19
N VAL A 181 2.38 4.62 -20.83
CA VAL A 181 1.87 3.54 -19.97
C VAL A 181 2.35 3.72 -18.53
N ILE A 182 1.40 3.75 -17.61
CA ILE A 182 1.63 3.81 -16.16
C ILE A 182 1.27 2.45 -15.54
N GLY A 183 2.21 1.89 -14.78
CA GLY A 183 1.99 0.68 -14.01
C GLY A 183 1.31 0.96 -12.67
N THR A 184 0.09 0.44 -12.44
CA THR A 184 -0.51 0.35 -11.10
C THR A 184 -1.64 -0.68 -11.07
N ALA A 185 -1.66 -1.53 -10.04
CA ALA A 185 -2.79 -2.44 -9.77
C ALA A 185 -3.90 -1.80 -8.90
N SER A 186 -3.74 -0.54 -8.49
CA SER A 186 -4.71 0.16 -7.63
C SER A 186 -5.76 0.89 -8.48
N LEU A 187 -7.02 0.46 -8.38
CA LEU A 187 -8.13 1.15 -9.06
C LEU A 187 -8.29 2.59 -8.57
N ARG A 188 -7.99 2.87 -7.28
CA ARG A 188 -7.96 4.23 -6.73
C ARG A 188 -6.99 5.15 -7.47
N ARG A 189 -5.77 4.65 -7.76
CA ARG A 189 -4.77 5.43 -8.50
C ARG A 189 -5.14 5.55 -9.96
N GLN A 190 -5.56 4.43 -10.55
CA GLN A 190 -5.97 4.37 -11.95
C GLN A 190 -7.06 5.41 -12.25
N SER A 191 -8.14 5.42 -11.47
CA SER A 191 -9.27 6.32 -11.68
C SER A 191 -8.85 7.79 -11.56
N GLN A 192 -8.06 8.15 -10.55
CA GLN A 192 -7.58 9.53 -10.36
C GLN A 192 -6.58 9.97 -11.44
N ILE A 193 -5.72 9.07 -11.93
CA ILE A 193 -4.84 9.34 -13.08
C ILE A 193 -5.69 9.62 -14.31
N LEU A 194 -6.62 8.71 -14.65
CA LEU A 194 -7.40 8.80 -15.89
C LEU A 194 -8.40 9.96 -15.87
N TYR A 195 -8.90 10.34 -14.69
CA TYR A 195 -9.73 11.54 -14.53
C TYR A 195 -8.99 12.81 -14.92
N ARG A 196 -7.72 12.96 -14.51
CA ARG A 196 -6.92 14.17 -14.79
C ARG A 196 -6.15 14.10 -16.11
N TYR A 197 -5.75 12.90 -16.52
CA TYR A 197 -4.91 12.65 -17.69
C TYR A 197 -5.51 11.52 -18.55
N PRO A 198 -6.66 11.75 -19.20
CA PRO A 198 -7.40 10.72 -19.94
C PRO A 198 -6.67 10.20 -21.18
N SER A 199 -5.59 10.86 -21.62
CA SER A 199 -4.75 10.41 -22.74
C SER A 199 -3.73 9.33 -22.33
N LEU A 200 -3.51 9.11 -21.03
CA LEU A 200 -2.57 8.11 -20.53
C LEU A 200 -3.21 6.72 -20.49
N LYS A 201 -2.37 5.68 -20.45
CA LYS A 201 -2.79 4.29 -20.31
C LYS A 201 -2.36 3.77 -18.95
N VAL A 202 -3.25 3.07 -18.26
CA VAL A 202 -2.92 2.40 -17.00
C VAL A 202 -2.99 0.89 -17.19
N VAL A 203 -1.97 0.18 -16.75
CA VAL A 203 -1.89 -1.30 -16.83
C VAL A 203 -1.68 -1.91 -15.46
N ASN A 204 -2.21 -3.12 -15.28
CA ASN A 204 -2.03 -3.88 -14.05
C ASN A 204 -0.54 -4.13 -13.81
N PHE A 205 -0.06 -3.76 -12.62
CA PHE A 205 1.35 -3.79 -12.28
C PHE A 205 1.55 -4.24 -10.84
N ARG A 206 2.08 -5.46 -10.70
CA ARG A 206 2.14 -6.22 -9.45
C ARG A 206 3.57 -6.61 -9.07
N GLY A 207 3.71 -7.16 -7.87
CA GLY A 207 4.98 -7.44 -7.21
C GLY A 207 5.17 -6.56 -5.97
N ASN A 208 6.21 -6.88 -5.19
CA ASN A 208 6.67 -6.02 -4.11
C ASN A 208 7.33 -4.75 -4.68
N VAL A 209 7.77 -3.84 -3.79
CA VAL A 209 8.37 -2.56 -4.18
C VAL A 209 9.56 -2.75 -5.12
N GLN A 210 10.50 -3.63 -4.78
CA GLN A 210 11.71 -3.87 -5.55
C GLN A 210 11.40 -4.47 -6.93
N THR A 211 10.48 -5.44 -7.01
CA THR A 211 10.07 -6.03 -8.30
C THR A 211 9.48 -4.97 -9.22
N ARG A 212 8.63 -4.08 -8.69
CA ARG A 212 8.04 -3.00 -9.49
C ARG A 212 9.08 -1.99 -9.99
N LEU A 213 10.05 -1.63 -9.15
CA LEU A 213 11.16 -0.76 -9.56
C LEU A 213 12.04 -1.42 -10.63
N LYS A 214 12.33 -2.71 -10.49
CA LYS A 214 13.05 -3.48 -11.50
C LYS A 214 12.32 -3.46 -12.85
N LYS A 215 11.02 -3.76 -12.86
CA LYS A 215 10.19 -3.74 -14.07
C LYS A 215 10.11 -2.37 -14.75
N LEU A 216 10.09 -1.30 -13.95
CA LEU A 216 10.19 0.07 -14.46
C LEU A 216 11.54 0.29 -15.17
N ASN A 217 12.64 -0.11 -14.54
CA ASN A 217 13.99 0.01 -15.12
C ASN A 217 14.18 -0.84 -16.39
N GLU A 218 13.46 -1.95 -16.49
CA GLU A 218 13.41 -2.81 -17.69
C GLU A 218 12.49 -2.25 -18.79
N GLY A 219 11.77 -1.16 -18.54
CA GLY A 219 10.92 -0.50 -19.52
C GLY A 219 9.57 -1.17 -19.77
N GLU A 220 9.08 -2.03 -18.85
CA GLU A 220 7.74 -2.62 -18.96
C GLU A 220 6.63 -1.53 -18.96
N VAL A 221 6.89 -0.41 -18.28
CA VAL A 221 6.04 0.78 -18.20
C VAL A 221 6.91 2.04 -18.20
N GLN A 222 6.38 3.18 -18.61
CA GLN A 222 7.10 4.46 -18.58
C GLN A 222 7.16 5.08 -17.18
N ALA A 223 6.15 4.81 -16.35
CA ALA A 223 6.10 5.29 -14.97
C ALA A 223 5.31 4.35 -14.07
N THR A 224 5.49 4.48 -12.76
CA THR A 224 4.68 3.79 -11.74
C THR A 224 4.43 4.74 -10.56
N LEU A 225 3.43 4.38 -9.74
CA LEU A 225 3.19 5.05 -8.46
C LEU A 225 3.45 4.11 -7.28
N LEU A 226 4.12 4.60 -6.24
CA LEU A 226 4.30 3.90 -4.97
C LEU A 226 3.95 4.81 -3.79
N ALA A 227 3.61 4.23 -2.64
CA ALA A 227 3.36 5.05 -1.45
C ALA A 227 4.71 5.54 -0.92
N LEU A 228 4.83 6.84 -0.64
CA LEU A 228 6.10 7.43 -0.18
C LEU A 228 6.59 6.79 1.12
N ALA A 229 5.66 6.52 2.05
CA ALA A 229 5.94 5.78 3.29
C ALA A 229 6.65 4.43 3.07
N GLY A 230 6.33 3.72 1.98
CA GLY A 230 6.96 2.44 1.66
C GLY A 230 8.40 2.61 1.20
N LEU A 231 8.68 3.65 0.42
CA LEU A 231 10.03 3.99 -0.04
C LEU A 231 10.89 4.49 1.12
N LYS A 232 10.36 5.32 2.00
CA LYS A 232 11.06 5.83 3.18
C LYS A 232 11.48 4.70 4.13
N ARG A 233 10.57 3.77 4.45
CA ARG A 233 10.89 2.61 5.31
C ARG A 233 11.92 1.65 4.70
N LEU A 234 12.04 1.63 3.37
CA LEU A 234 13.01 0.81 2.66
C LEU A 234 14.31 1.56 2.34
N ASN A 235 14.43 2.84 2.70
CA ASN A 235 15.53 3.72 2.29
C ASN A 235 15.73 3.74 0.76
N MET A 236 14.62 3.89 0.02
CA MET A 236 14.58 3.88 -1.46
C MET A 236 14.03 5.20 -2.04
N THR A 237 14.13 6.31 -1.31
CA THR A 237 13.56 7.61 -1.71
C THR A 237 14.28 8.26 -2.90
N GLU A 238 15.49 7.83 -3.21
CA GLU A 238 16.24 8.23 -4.41
C GLU A 238 15.54 7.85 -5.72
N ASN A 239 14.60 6.91 -5.67
CA ASN A 239 13.77 6.55 -6.83
C ASN A 239 12.59 7.53 -7.04
N VAL A 240 12.32 8.44 -6.09
CA VAL A 240 11.18 9.37 -6.20
C VAL A 240 11.51 10.46 -7.21
N THR A 241 10.72 10.54 -8.28
CA THR A 241 10.82 11.63 -9.26
C THR A 241 10.05 12.85 -8.80
N ALA A 242 8.82 12.66 -8.30
CA ALA A 242 8.00 13.71 -7.70
C ALA A 242 7.06 13.14 -6.64
N ILE A 243 6.67 13.98 -5.68
CA ILE A 243 5.67 13.61 -4.66
C ILE A 243 4.35 14.28 -5.05
N LEU A 244 3.29 13.49 -5.22
CA LEU A 244 1.96 14.00 -5.57
C LEU A 244 1.31 14.59 -4.32
N SER A 245 0.77 15.80 -4.45
CA SER A 245 -0.06 16.39 -3.41
C SER A 245 -1.33 15.57 -3.16
N VAL A 246 -1.98 15.77 -2.00
CA VAL A 246 -3.24 15.07 -1.68
C VAL A 246 -4.41 15.59 -2.53
N GLU A 247 -4.25 16.72 -3.20
CA GLU A 247 -5.14 17.29 -4.23
C GLU A 247 -4.96 16.58 -5.58
N GLU A 248 -3.73 16.22 -5.94
CA GLU A 248 -3.43 15.47 -7.15
C GLU A 248 -3.81 13.98 -7.00
N MET A 249 -3.53 13.39 -5.84
CA MET A 249 -3.75 11.97 -5.59
C MET A 249 -4.18 11.75 -4.14
N LEU A 250 -5.50 11.74 -3.91
CA LEU A 250 -6.05 11.44 -2.59
C LEU A 250 -5.65 10.00 -2.20
N PRO A 251 -5.07 9.80 -1.00
CA PRO A 251 -4.42 8.54 -0.65
C PRO A 251 -5.43 7.42 -0.37
N ALA A 252 -4.92 6.18 -0.35
CA ALA A 252 -5.71 5.07 0.13
C ALA A 252 -6.03 5.25 1.61
N ILE A 253 -7.20 4.74 2.02
CA ILE A 253 -7.60 4.63 3.42
C ILE A 253 -6.46 4.00 4.23
N ALA A 254 -6.09 4.67 5.31
CA ALA A 254 -5.03 4.28 6.23
C ALA A 254 -3.62 4.13 5.61
N GLN A 255 -3.37 4.73 4.43
CA GLN A 255 -2.01 4.76 3.84
C GLN A 255 -1.03 5.47 4.81
N GLY A 256 0.19 4.93 4.90
CA GLY A 256 1.25 5.45 5.79
C GLY A 256 1.24 4.86 7.21
N ALA A 257 0.08 4.37 7.69
CA ALA A 257 -0.07 3.81 9.03
C ALA A 257 0.32 2.32 9.09
N ILE A 258 1.00 1.94 10.18
CA ILE A 258 1.18 0.54 10.61
C ILE A 258 0.13 0.25 11.68
N GLY A 259 -0.52 -0.91 11.57
CA GLY A 259 -1.45 -1.43 12.57
C GLY A 259 -0.88 -2.66 13.24
N ILE A 260 -1.13 -2.78 14.54
CA ILE A 260 -0.73 -3.92 15.35
C ILE A 260 -2.00 -4.53 15.94
N ALA A 261 -2.25 -5.78 15.59
CA ALA A 261 -3.37 -6.57 16.11
C ALA A 261 -2.90 -7.58 17.15
N CYS A 262 -3.76 -7.91 18.10
CA CYS A 262 -3.57 -8.98 19.07
C CYS A 262 -4.90 -9.71 19.32
N ARG A 263 -4.88 -10.78 20.11
CA ARG A 263 -6.11 -11.44 20.56
C ARG A 263 -6.86 -10.54 21.54
N SER A 264 -8.18 -10.54 21.43
CA SER A 264 -9.10 -9.75 22.27
C SER A 264 -9.03 -10.10 23.76
N ASN A 265 -8.60 -11.31 24.10
CA ASN A 265 -8.46 -11.81 25.48
C ASN A 265 -7.01 -11.86 25.97
N ASP A 266 -6.08 -11.19 25.28
CA ASP A 266 -4.65 -11.17 25.62
C ASP A 266 -4.24 -9.81 26.20
N ASP A 267 -4.58 -9.61 27.47
CA ASP A 267 -4.29 -8.37 28.21
C ASP A 267 -2.80 -8.07 28.28
N LYS A 268 -1.95 -9.10 28.27
CA LYS A 268 -0.49 -8.97 28.27
C LYS A 268 -0.03 -8.30 26.98
N MET A 269 -0.46 -8.79 25.82
CA MET A 269 -0.10 -8.19 24.54
C MET A 269 -0.74 -6.81 24.36
N ALA A 270 -1.99 -6.63 24.78
CA ALA A 270 -2.66 -5.34 24.76
C ALA A 270 -1.87 -4.28 25.58
N THR A 271 -1.36 -4.67 26.75
CA THR A 271 -0.52 -3.80 27.59
C THR A 271 0.78 -3.42 26.90
N TYR A 272 1.49 -4.38 26.28
CA TYR A 272 2.74 -4.09 25.59
C TYR A 272 2.56 -3.11 24.42
N ILE A 273 1.55 -3.33 23.59
CA ILE A 273 1.35 -2.50 22.38
C ILE A 273 0.66 -1.16 22.70
N ALA A 274 0.04 -1.00 23.87
CA ALA A 274 -0.54 0.28 24.29
C ALA A 274 0.51 1.40 24.33
N SER A 275 1.76 1.11 24.73
CA SER A 275 2.84 2.11 24.76
C SER A 275 3.30 2.57 23.37
N LEU A 276 2.96 1.82 22.32
CA LEU A 276 3.33 2.11 20.93
C LEU A 276 2.26 2.91 20.18
N ASN A 277 1.03 2.94 20.72
CA ASN A 277 -0.10 3.54 20.05
C ASN A 277 0.06 5.06 19.96
N HIS A 278 -0.20 5.58 18.76
CA HIS A 278 -0.27 7.00 18.47
C HIS A 278 -1.72 7.37 18.20
N ASP A 279 -2.37 8.01 19.17
CA ASP A 279 -3.80 8.27 19.13
C ASP A 279 -4.23 9.15 17.95
N ASP A 280 -3.44 10.15 17.57
CA ASP A 280 -3.72 10.97 16.38
C ASP A 280 -3.78 10.09 15.11
N THR A 281 -2.88 9.10 14.97
CA THR A 281 -2.97 8.16 13.84
C THR A 281 -4.22 7.30 13.96
N ARG A 282 -4.45 6.71 15.14
CA ARG A 282 -5.52 5.74 15.37
C ARG A 282 -6.89 6.34 15.11
N LEU A 283 -7.11 7.58 15.57
CA LEU A 283 -8.35 8.33 15.36
C LEU A 283 -8.57 8.66 13.88
N ALA A 284 -7.54 9.18 13.19
CA ALA A 284 -7.61 9.44 11.75
C ALA A 284 -7.93 8.17 10.95
N VAL A 285 -7.26 7.06 11.27
CA VAL A 285 -7.48 5.76 10.62
C VAL A 285 -8.88 5.23 10.92
N ALA A 286 -9.41 5.41 12.14
CA ALA A 286 -10.78 5.02 12.48
C ALA A 286 -11.82 5.79 11.66
N CYS A 287 -11.65 7.11 11.48
CA CYS A 287 -12.48 7.95 10.62
C CYS A 287 -12.52 7.44 9.17
N GLU A 288 -11.33 7.24 8.59
CA GLU A 288 -11.19 6.79 7.21
C GLU A 288 -11.75 5.36 7.01
N ARG A 289 -11.53 4.47 7.98
CA ARG A 289 -12.06 3.10 7.94
C ARG A 289 -13.58 3.05 8.06
N ALA A 290 -14.18 3.90 8.89
CA ALA A 290 -15.64 4.00 9.02
C ALA A 290 -16.29 4.45 7.70
N PHE A 291 -15.64 5.35 6.97
CA PHE A 291 -16.02 5.71 5.60
C PHE A 291 -15.91 4.52 4.64
N LEU A 292 -14.78 3.81 4.64
CA LEU A 292 -14.57 2.66 3.76
C LEU A 292 -15.57 1.53 4.02
N GLU A 293 -15.84 1.23 5.29
CA GLU A 293 -16.78 0.21 5.73
C GLU A 293 -18.20 0.52 5.26
N THR A 294 -18.62 1.79 5.36
CA THR A 294 -19.94 2.23 4.90
C THR A 294 -20.15 1.99 3.40
N LEU A 295 -19.09 2.02 2.61
CA LEU A 295 -19.12 1.76 1.16
C LEU A 295 -18.92 0.28 0.80
N ASP A 296 -18.77 -0.61 1.78
CA ASP A 296 -18.24 -1.98 1.60
C ASP A 296 -16.96 -2.02 0.74
N GLY A 297 -16.08 -1.05 0.98
CA GLY A 297 -14.87 -0.85 0.20
C GLY A 297 -13.72 -1.79 0.59
N SER A 298 -12.74 -1.90 -0.31
CA SER A 298 -11.51 -2.66 -0.08
C SER A 298 -10.35 -2.10 -0.91
N CYS A 299 -9.16 -2.70 -0.81
CA CYS A 299 -8.00 -2.36 -1.65
C CYS A 299 -8.25 -2.55 -3.16
N ARG A 300 -9.34 -3.22 -3.53
CA ARG A 300 -9.79 -3.49 -4.91
C ARG A 300 -10.80 -2.48 -5.42
N THR A 301 -11.11 -1.45 -4.66
CA THR A 301 -12.17 -0.49 -4.98
C THR A 301 -11.58 0.89 -5.28
N PRO A 302 -12.13 1.65 -6.23
CA PRO A 302 -11.67 3.01 -6.58
C PRO A 302 -12.10 4.06 -5.54
N ILE A 303 -11.76 3.80 -4.27
CA ILE A 303 -12.08 4.63 -3.11
C ILE A 303 -10.80 5.24 -2.56
N ALA A 304 -10.84 6.53 -2.22
CA ALA A 304 -9.79 7.22 -1.49
C ALA A 304 -10.38 7.98 -0.30
N GLY A 305 -9.56 8.19 0.73
CA GLY A 305 -9.96 9.01 1.86
C GLY A 305 -8.79 9.33 2.77
N TYR A 306 -8.85 10.51 3.37
CA TYR A 306 -7.79 11.04 4.22
C TYR A 306 -8.37 11.93 5.31
N ALA A 307 -8.10 11.56 6.56
CA ALA A 307 -8.40 12.35 7.74
C ALA A 307 -7.09 12.86 8.37
N HIS A 308 -7.08 14.13 8.76
CA HIS A 308 -5.97 14.73 9.48
C HIS A 308 -6.45 15.81 10.44
N ARG A 309 -5.59 16.18 11.39
CA ARG A 309 -5.83 17.27 12.33
C ARG A 309 -5.39 18.58 11.66
N ASP A 310 -6.28 19.58 11.61
CA ASP A 310 -5.92 20.92 11.14
C ASP A 310 -5.27 21.77 12.25
N SER A 311 -4.86 22.99 11.91
CA SER A 311 -4.24 23.94 12.85
C SER A 311 -5.13 24.33 14.03
N ASP A 312 -6.45 24.21 13.87
CA ASP A 312 -7.44 24.55 14.89
C ASP A 312 -7.75 23.35 15.79
N GLY A 313 -7.11 22.21 15.55
CA GLY A 313 -7.31 20.97 16.30
C GLY A 313 -8.50 20.13 15.83
N ASN A 314 -9.18 20.49 14.73
CA ASN A 314 -10.33 19.76 14.19
C ASN A 314 -9.89 18.62 13.26
N CYS A 315 -10.75 17.61 13.12
CA CYS A 315 -10.60 16.61 12.07
C CYS A 315 -11.09 17.18 10.75
N VAL A 316 -10.26 17.11 9.71
CA VAL A 316 -10.63 17.36 8.32
C VAL A 316 -10.55 16.03 7.56
N LEU A 317 -11.71 15.56 7.09
CA LEU A 317 -11.86 14.36 6.27
C LEU A 317 -12.14 14.76 4.82
N ARG A 318 -11.39 14.21 3.88
CA ARG A 318 -11.70 14.24 2.44
C ARG A 318 -11.86 12.82 1.92
N CYS A 319 -12.83 12.61 1.05
CA CYS A 319 -13.20 11.30 0.53
C CYS A 319 -13.57 11.39 -0.94
N LEU A 320 -13.31 10.31 -1.70
CA LEU A 320 -13.84 10.15 -3.05
C LEU A 320 -14.15 8.70 -3.39
N VAL A 321 -15.09 8.53 -4.31
CA VAL A 321 -15.30 7.29 -5.08
C VAL A 321 -15.31 7.64 -6.57
N ALA A 322 -14.71 6.79 -7.39
CA ALA A 322 -14.55 7.07 -8.83
C ALA A 322 -14.83 5.84 -9.69
N SER A 323 -15.17 6.04 -10.96
CA SER A 323 -15.23 4.94 -11.93
C SER A 323 -13.80 4.51 -12.28
N PRO A 324 -13.53 3.22 -12.55
CA PRO A 324 -12.16 2.77 -12.84
C PRO A 324 -11.55 3.43 -14.08
N ASP A 325 -12.36 3.86 -15.03
CA ASP A 325 -11.95 4.59 -16.22
C ASP A 325 -11.73 6.09 -15.98
N GLY A 326 -12.01 6.58 -14.76
CA GLY A 326 -11.85 7.97 -14.36
C GLY A 326 -12.88 8.93 -14.94
N THR A 327 -13.91 8.48 -15.67
CA THR A 327 -14.92 9.36 -16.29
C THR A 327 -15.87 10.00 -15.28
N ARG A 328 -16.05 9.38 -14.11
CA ARG A 328 -16.90 9.89 -13.04
C ARG A 328 -16.17 9.85 -11.70
N VAL A 329 -16.12 10.98 -11.01
CA VAL A 329 -15.56 11.11 -9.66
C VAL A 329 -16.60 11.80 -8.78
N LEU A 330 -16.89 11.23 -7.62
CA LEU A 330 -17.73 11.82 -6.59
C LEU A 330 -16.87 12.09 -5.36
N GLU A 331 -16.83 13.34 -4.93
CA GLU A 331 -16.07 13.78 -3.78
C GLU A 331 -16.98 14.28 -2.65
N THR A 332 -16.47 14.18 -1.43
CA THR A 332 -17.08 14.80 -0.25
C THR A 332 -16.01 15.15 0.79
N SER A 333 -16.35 16.07 1.68
CA SER A 333 -15.50 16.47 2.80
C SER A 333 -16.31 16.71 4.08
N ARG A 334 -15.67 16.56 5.23
CA ARG A 334 -16.23 16.87 6.55
C ARG A 334 -15.18 17.58 7.41
N LYS A 335 -15.63 18.48 8.27
CA LYS A 335 -14.84 19.07 9.35
C LYS A 335 -15.60 18.93 10.66
N GLY A 336 -14.94 18.52 11.73
CA GLY A 336 -15.58 18.31 13.03
C GLY A 336 -14.58 18.06 14.15
N LEU A 337 -15.08 17.71 15.34
CA LEU A 337 -14.25 17.45 16.51
C LEU A 337 -13.30 16.28 16.26
N TYR A 338 -12.07 16.41 16.77
CA TYR A 338 -11.07 15.34 16.71
C TYR A 338 -11.24 14.38 17.89
N ALA A 339 -12.39 13.73 17.95
CA ALA A 339 -12.76 12.75 18.96
C ALA A 339 -13.30 11.48 18.27
N LEU A 340 -13.11 10.31 18.89
CA LEU A 340 -13.36 9.02 18.24
C LEU A 340 -14.78 8.89 17.69
N ASP A 341 -15.79 9.18 18.49
CA ASP A 341 -17.19 9.00 18.13
C ASP A 341 -17.62 9.97 17.01
N ASP A 342 -17.22 11.25 17.12
CA ASP A 342 -17.46 12.26 16.08
C ASP A 342 -16.79 11.88 14.75
N MET A 343 -15.53 11.44 14.79
CA MET A 343 -14.77 11.07 13.61
C MET A 343 -15.34 9.81 12.93
N VAL A 344 -15.74 8.79 13.71
CA VAL A 344 -16.42 7.61 13.16
C VAL A 344 -17.77 7.99 12.55
N ALA A 345 -18.54 8.86 13.21
CA ALA A 345 -19.81 9.36 12.67
C ALA A 345 -19.61 10.16 11.38
N MET A 346 -18.60 11.04 11.32
CA MET A 346 -18.21 11.79 10.12
C MET A 346 -17.86 10.85 8.95
N GLY A 347 -17.06 9.81 9.20
CA GLY A 347 -16.70 8.83 8.19
C GLY A 347 -17.94 8.11 7.63
N LYS A 348 -18.83 7.65 8.51
CA LYS A 348 -20.10 7.01 8.11
C LYS A 348 -21.00 7.95 7.31
N ASP A 349 -21.14 9.19 7.75
CA ASP A 349 -21.97 10.20 7.09
C ASP A 349 -21.45 10.52 5.68
N ALA A 350 -20.14 10.72 5.53
CA ALA A 350 -19.49 10.89 4.23
C ALA A 350 -19.75 9.70 3.29
N GLY A 351 -19.70 8.48 3.81
CA GLY A 351 -20.00 7.26 3.05
C GLY A 351 -21.44 7.24 2.55
N LYS A 352 -22.40 7.51 3.44
CA LYS A 352 -23.84 7.58 3.10
C LYS A 352 -24.16 8.63 2.05
N GLU A 353 -23.53 9.81 2.14
CA GLU A 353 -23.69 10.85 1.12
C GLU A 353 -23.23 10.36 -0.26
N LEU A 354 -22.05 9.74 -0.34
CA LEU A 354 -21.55 9.21 -1.62
C LEU A 354 -22.41 8.07 -2.16
N LEU A 355 -22.94 7.19 -1.30
CA LEU A 355 -23.93 6.18 -1.70
C LEU A 355 -25.17 6.85 -2.33
N SER A 356 -25.69 7.89 -1.69
CA SER A 356 -26.86 8.63 -2.19
C SER A 356 -26.57 9.33 -3.52
N LYS A 357 -25.39 9.95 -3.68
CA LYS A 357 -24.97 10.63 -4.91
C LYS A 357 -24.68 9.68 -6.07
N ALA A 358 -24.23 8.46 -5.78
CA ALA A 358 -24.04 7.43 -6.79
C ALA A 358 -25.39 7.03 -7.43
N GLY A 359 -26.48 7.11 -6.66
CA GLY A 359 -27.84 6.77 -7.06
C GLY A 359 -28.15 5.27 -6.85
N PRO A 360 -29.43 4.86 -6.92
CA PRO A 360 -29.79 3.46 -6.84
C PRO A 360 -29.15 2.69 -8.00
N ALA A 361 -28.46 1.61 -7.67
CA ALA A 361 -28.14 0.53 -8.60
C ALA A 361 -29.44 0.11 -9.31
N ARG A 362 -29.63 0.49 -10.59
CA ARG A 362 -30.68 -0.13 -11.40
C ARG A 362 -30.21 -1.55 -11.69
N TYR A 363 -30.68 -2.53 -10.93
CA TYR A 363 -30.51 -3.94 -11.26
C TYR A 363 -31.88 -4.64 -11.25
N GLU A 364 -32.24 -5.20 -12.41
CA GLU A 364 -33.17 -6.32 -12.49
C GLU A 364 -32.39 -7.61 -12.18
N SER A 365 -33.00 -8.45 -11.35
CA SER A 365 -32.71 -9.86 -11.05
C SER A 365 -31.51 -10.23 -10.15
N SER A 366 -31.91 -10.62 -8.94
CA SER A 366 -31.63 -11.92 -8.28
C SER A 366 -30.24 -12.21 -7.68
N GLN A 367 -30.29 -12.28 -6.35
CA GLN A 367 -29.47 -13.08 -5.42
C GLN A 367 -28.06 -12.58 -5.05
N HIS A 368 -27.94 -12.35 -3.74
CA HIS A 368 -26.80 -11.95 -2.91
C HIS A 368 -26.39 -10.47 -2.92
N LEU A 369 -26.44 -9.91 -1.71
CA LEU A 369 -25.96 -8.59 -1.28
C LEU A 369 -24.42 -8.52 -1.40
N GLU A 370 -23.90 -8.57 -2.61
CA GLU A 370 -22.51 -8.26 -2.97
C GLU A 370 -22.51 -7.16 -4.06
N ASN A 371 -23.21 -6.04 -3.89
CA ASN A 371 -23.51 -5.18 -5.06
C ASN A 371 -23.73 -3.69 -4.75
N PHE A 372 -22.64 -2.93 -4.63
CA PHE A 372 -22.65 -1.46 -4.84
C PHE A 372 -21.49 -1.02 -5.73
N LEU A 373 -20.25 -1.41 -5.37
CA LEU A 373 -19.05 -1.08 -6.15
C LEU A 373 -18.96 -1.82 -7.47
N ALA A 374 -19.37 -3.09 -7.53
CA ALA A 374 -19.51 -3.82 -8.79
C ALA A 374 -20.52 -3.14 -9.72
N VAL A 375 -21.63 -2.60 -9.18
CA VAL A 375 -22.67 -1.94 -9.97
C VAL A 375 -22.28 -0.53 -10.41
N PHE A 376 -21.60 0.25 -9.57
CA PHE A 376 -21.08 1.56 -9.97
C PHE A 376 -20.02 1.42 -11.08
N VAL A 377 -19.16 0.40 -10.99
CA VAL A 377 -18.17 0.04 -12.02
C VAL A 377 -18.87 -0.42 -13.31
N ASP A 378 -19.81 -1.38 -13.22
CA ASP A 378 -20.55 -1.93 -14.37
C ASP A 378 -21.46 -0.89 -15.06
N PHE A 379 -22.08 0.03 -14.29
CA PHE A 379 -22.85 1.14 -14.83
C PHE A 379 -21.98 2.09 -15.67
N CYS A 380 -20.80 2.47 -15.17
CA CYS A 380 -19.89 3.34 -15.89
C CYS A 380 -19.32 2.64 -17.14
N ASP A 381 -18.97 1.36 -17.04
CA ASP A 381 -18.49 0.57 -18.19
C ASP A 381 -19.55 0.47 -19.29
N ARG A 382 -20.84 0.32 -18.95
CA ARG A 382 -21.94 0.26 -19.92
C ARG A 382 -22.29 1.59 -20.57
N GLU A 383 -22.25 2.70 -19.83
CA GLU A 383 -22.43 4.04 -20.41
C GLU A 383 -21.28 4.40 -21.36
N ASN A 384 -20.04 4.05 -21.01
CA ASN A 384 -18.87 4.23 -21.88
C ASN A 384 -18.95 3.34 -23.14
N GLN A 385 -19.50 2.13 -23.06
CA GLN A 385 -19.78 1.30 -24.24
C GLN A 385 -20.88 1.90 -25.14
N LYS A 386 -21.94 2.49 -24.58
CA LYS A 386 -22.96 3.21 -25.37
C LYS A 386 -22.35 4.42 -26.08
N GLU A 387 -21.50 5.18 -25.40
CA GLU A 387 -20.84 6.37 -25.96
C GLU A 387 -19.80 6.01 -27.03
N LYS A 388 -19.03 4.92 -26.84
CA LYS A 388 -18.15 4.36 -27.87
C LYS A 388 -18.92 3.78 -29.05
N SER A 389 -20.08 3.14 -28.83
CA SER A 389 -20.92 2.64 -29.93
C SER A 389 -21.56 3.76 -30.76
N THR A 390 -21.94 4.87 -30.12
CA THR A 390 -22.49 6.05 -30.79
C THR A 390 -21.41 6.86 -31.49
N LYS A 391 -20.18 6.92 -30.95
CA LYS A 391 -19.02 7.52 -31.61
C LYS A 391 -18.53 6.67 -32.79
N ALA A 392 -18.44 5.35 -32.64
CA ALA A 392 -18.13 4.41 -33.73
C ALA A 392 -19.25 4.37 -34.80
N GLY A 393 -20.49 4.64 -34.42
CA GLY A 393 -21.62 4.85 -35.35
C GLY A 393 -21.54 6.16 -36.12
N ARG A 394 -21.12 7.26 -35.47
CA ARG A 394 -20.88 8.57 -36.13
C ARG A 394 -19.65 8.56 -37.03
N ASP A 395 -18.59 7.86 -36.66
CA ASP A 395 -17.37 7.75 -37.47
C ASP A 395 -17.58 6.81 -38.67
N ARG A 396 -18.42 5.78 -38.55
CA ARG A 396 -18.89 5.00 -39.72
C ARG A 396 -19.78 5.79 -40.68
N LEU A 397 -20.57 6.75 -40.16
CA LEU A 397 -21.42 7.62 -40.99
C LEU A 397 -20.66 8.78 -41.66
N ARG A 398 -19.41 9.06 -41.27
CA ARG A 398 -18.54 10.06 -41.94
C ARG A 398 -17.58 9.45 -42.97
N GLY A 399 -17.47 8.13 -43.04
CA GLY A 399 -16.57 7.41 -43.95
C GLY A 399 -17.20 6.92 -45.26
N GLY A 400 -18.46 7.25 -45.55
CA GLY A 400 -19.15 6.75 -46.74
C GLY A 400 -20.30 7.62 -47.19
N LEU A 401 -20.01 8.67 -47.96
CA LEU A 401 -20.95 9.29 -48.88
C LEU A 401 -20.28 9.45 -50.24
N GLN A 402 -20.27 8.36 -51.01
CA GLN A 402 -20.40 8.39 -52.46
C GLN A 402 -21.59 7.50 -52.80
N ASP A 403 -22.51 8.07 -53.58
CA ASP A 403 -23.64 7.47 -54.30
C ASP A 403 -24.37 6.28 -53.68
N VAL A 404 -25.68 6.40 -53.47
CA VAL A 404 -26.70 5.58 -54.16
C VAL A 404 -28.08 6.18 -53.90
N THR A 405 -28.75 6.53 -54.99
CA THR A 405 -30.19 6.77 -55.14
C THR A 405 -30.97 5.46 -55.06
N SER A 406 -31.93 5.35 -54.13
CA SER A 406 -33.22 4.60 -54.22
C SER A 406 -33.73 4.12 -52.83
N LEU A 407 -35.01 4.39 -52.58
CA LEU A 407 -35.85 4.03 -51.42
C LEU A 407 -36.11 2.50 -51.33
N PRO A 408 -36.77 1.89 -50.29
CA PRO A 408 -37.56 2.49 -49.20
C PRO A 408 -37.38 1.94 -47.76
N TRP A 409 -37.80 2.79 -46.82
CA TRP A 409 -38.16 2.65 -45.41
C TRP A 409 -38.61 1.27 -44.89
N LYS A 410 -38.04 0.82 -43.75
CA LYS A 410 -38.73 -0.02 -42.76
C LYS A 410 -38.47 0.49 -41.33
N LEU A 411 -39.58 0.61 -40.61
CA LEU A 411 -39.77 1.19 -39.28
C LEU A 411 -39.13 0.37 -38.14
N CYS A 412 -38.72 1.07 -37.08
CA CYS A 412 -38.53 0.53 -35.74
C CYS A 412 -39.76 0.89 -34.88
N LYS A 413 -40.20 -0.08 -34.05
CA LYS A 413 -41.42 -0.06 -33.25
C LYS A 413 -41.09 0.39 -31.82
N VAL A 414 -41.80 1.36 -31.26
CA VAL A 414 -41.97 1.50 -29.80
C VAL A 414 -43.42 1.85 -29.47
N HIS A 415 -43.88 1.21 -28.40
CA HIS A 415 -45.22 1.18 -27.85
C HIS A 415 -45.83 2.55 -27.48
N HIS A 416 -47.16 2.57 -27.54
CA HIS A 416 -48.12 3.63 -27.16
C HIS A 416 -48.24 4.79 -28.15
N GLY A 417 -49.20 4.60 -29.08
CA GLY A 417 -49.47 5.48 -30.20
C GLY A 417 -50.21 6.77 -29.86
N GLN A 418 -49.75 7.85 -30.47
CA GLN A 418 -50.48 8.79 -31.33
C GLN A 418 -49.46 9.79 -31.92
N TRP A 419 -49.59 10.14 -33.21
CA TRP A 419 -48.71 11.08 -33.91
C TRP A 419 -49.50 12.34 -34.33
N LEU A 420 -48.90 13.54 -34.16
CA LEU A 420 -49.31 14.80 -34.80
C LEU A 420 -48.09 15.52 -35.41
N PRO A 421 -48.23 16.24 -36.54
CA PRO A 421 -47.11 16.73 -37.36
C PRO A 421 -46.53 18.08 -36.92
N ARG A 422 -45.22 18.27 -37.17
CA ARG A 422 -44.48 19.52 -36.99
C ARG A 422 -44.63 20.44 -38.21
N SER A 423 -45.32 21.55 -38.02
CA SER A 423 -45.11 22.80 -38.77
C SER A 423 -45.23 23.97 -37.80
N ALA A 424 -44.32 24.94 -37.94
CA ALA A 424 -44.08 26.13 -37.11
C ALA A 424 -43.11 25.92 -35.93
N CYS A 425 -42.09 26.74 -35.70
CA CYS A 425 -41.44 27.78 -36.49
C CYS A 425 -40.13 28.14 -35.75
N CYS A 426 -39.21 28.79 -36.44
CA CYS A 426 -38.05 29.46 -35.88
C CYS A 426 -38.38 30.37 -34.68
N ALA A 427 -37.58 30.30 -33.62
CA ALA A 427 -37.06 31.39 -32.78
C ALA A 427 -36.01 30.80 -31.82
#